data_AF-A0A140DY52-F1
#
_entry.id   AF-A0A140DY52-F1
#
_cell.length_a   1.000
_cell.length_b   1.000
_cell.length_c   1.000
_cell.angle_alpha   90.00
_cell.angle_beta   90.00
_cell.angle_gamma   90.00
#
_symmetry.space_group_name_H-M   'P 1'
#
loop_
_entity.id
_entity.type
_entity.pdbx_description
1 polymer ?
#
loop_
_entity_poly.entity_id
_entity_poly.type
_entity_poly.pdbx_seq_one_letter_code
_entity_poly.pdbx_strand_id
1 'polypeptide(L)' 'MPPKNMDDIAAFIDGMKFKKKTFGGVDELDVLKQMEALQQVYRSVYESQAAYYQALIDERDAMIARLRRG' A
#
# COMPACT_ATOMS: atom_id res chain seq x y z
N MET A 1 -3.67 -3.87 14.10
CA MET A 1 -2.72 -4.19 13.01
C MET A 1 -1.85 -2.96 12.80
N PRO A 2 -0.52 -3.11 12.62
CA PRO A 2 0.34 -1.99 12.23
C PRO A 2 -0.15 -1.39 10.90
N PRO A 3 0.07 -0.08 10.65
CA PRO A 3 -0.27 0.53 9.37
C PRO A 3 0.52 -0.18 8.26
N LYS A 4 -0.14 -0.41 7.12
CA LYS A 4 0.53 -1.01 5.97
C LYS A 4 1.69 -0.15 5.50
N ASN A 5 2.79 -0.77 5.10
CA ASN A 5 4.03 -0.11 4.77
C ASN A 5 4.73 -0.77 3.55
N MET A 6 5.95 -0.31 3.23
CA MET A 6 6.70 -0.79 2.07
C MET A 6 7.12 -2.26 2.19
N ASP A 7 7.23 -2.80 3.41
CA ASP A 7 7.57 -4.21 3.63
C ASP A 7 6.42 -5.13 3.21
N ASP A 8 5.16 -4.66 3.30
CA ASP A 8 4.00 -5.41 2.79
C ASP A 8 4.05 -5.56 1.26
N ILE A 9 4.55 -4.55 0.55
CA ILE A 9 4.78 -4.62 -0.89
C ILE A 9 5.90 -5.60 -1.19
N ALA A 10 7.02 -5.52 -0.46
CA ALA A 10 8.16 -6.41 -0.65
C ALA A 10 7.77 -7.88 -0.42
N ALA A 11 7.01 -8.16 0.66
CA ALA A 11 6.50 -9.49 0.95
C ALA A 11 5.53 -10.00 -0.14
N PHE A 12 4.69 -9.13 -0.68
CA PHE A 12 3.78 -9.50 -1.77
C PHE A 12 4.54 -9.83 -3.07
N ILE A 13 5.56 -9.02 -3.42
CA ILE A 13 6.41 -9.26 -4.60
C ILE A 13 7.20 -10.56 -4.43
N ASP A 14 7.78 -10.82 -3.26
CA ASP A 14 8.54 -12.04 -2.99
C ASP A 14 7.67 -13.31 -3.10
N GLY A 15 6.41 -13.22 -2.68
CA GLY A 15 5.42 -14.28 -2.82
C GLY A 15 4.83 -14.43 -4.23
N MET A 16 5.05 -13.47 -5.13
CA MET A 16 4.41 -13.43 -6.43
C MET A 16 4.92 -14.54 -7.34
N LYS A 17 4.00 -15.31 -7.92
CA LYS A 17 4.32 -16.39 -8.87
C LYS A 17 3.40 -16.31 -10.07
N PHE A 18 3.97 -16.57 -11.23
CA PHE A 18 3.23 -16.61 -12.49
C PHE A 18 2.96 -18.05 -12.92
N LYS A 19 1.73 -18.30 -13.37
CA LYS A 19 1.32 -19.57 -13.94
C LYS A 19 2.04 -19.78 -15.27
N LYS A 20 2.65 -20.95 -15.46
CA LYS A 20 3.31 -21.32 -16.73
C LYS A 20 2.28 -21.79 -17.76
N LYS A 21 2.49 -21.44 -19.03
CA LYS A 21 1.76 -22.06 -20.17
C LYS A 21 2.38 -23.43 -20.49
N THR A 22 1.62 -24.29 -21.16
CA THR A 22 2.04 -25.66 -21.53
C THR A 22 3.15 -25.70 -22.60
N PHE A 23 3.29 -24.67 -23.41
CA PHE A 23 4.41 -24.46 -24.33
C PHE A 23 4.88 -23.02 -24.25
N GLY A 24 6.11 -22.81 -23.76
CA GLY A 24 6.83 -21.53 -23.76
C GLY A 24 6.14 -20.36 -23.02
N GLY A 25 6.70 -19.94 -21.87
CA GLY A 25 6.31 -18.69 -21.22
C GLY A 25 5.26 -18.82 -20.10
N VAL A 26 4.68 -17.67 -19.75
CA VAL A 26 3.72 -17.50 -18.65
C VAL A 26 2.32 -17.13 -19.17
N ASP A 27 1.31 -17.40 -18.37
CA ASP A 27 -0.08 -17.05 -18.65
C ASP A 27 -0.27 -15.53 -18.53
N GLU A 28 -0.52 -14.85 -19.64
CA GLU A 28 -0.69 -13.39 -19.68
C GLU A 28 -1.84 -12.90 -18.80
N LEU A 29 -2.95 -13.66 -18.72
CA LEU A 29 -4.08 -13.31 -17.86
C LEU A 29 -3.72 -13.44 -16.39
N ASP A 30 -2.89 -14.43 -16.04
CA ASP A 30 -2.37 -14.58 -14.69
C ASP A 30 -1.42 -13.43 -14.34
N VAL A 31 -0.50 -13.07 -15.25
CA VAL A 31 0.40 -11.92 -15.07
C VAL A 31 -0.39 -10.62 -14.83
N LEU A 32 -1.38 -10.32 -15.67
CA LEU A 32 -2.24 -9.15 -15.51
C LEU A 32 -2.93 -9.12 -14.14
N LYS A 33 -3.49 -10.25 -13.70
CA LYS A 33 -4.11 -10.37 -12.37
C LYS A 33 -3.11 -10.12 -11.24
N GLN A 34 -1.89 -10.66 -11.33
CA GLN A 34 -0.86 -10.40 -10.33
C GLN A 34 -0.44 -8.93 -10.29
N MET A 35 -0.38 -8.26 -11.46
CA MET A 35 -0.09 -6.83 -11.53
C MET A 35 -1.22 -5.98 -10.93
N GLU A 36 -2.48 -6.31 -11.20
CA GLU A 36 -3.63 -5.64 -10.58
C GLU A 36 -3.62 -5.81 -9.05
N ALA A 37 -3.33 -7.02 -8.57
CA ALA A 37 -3.20 -7.28 -7.14
C ALA A 37 -2.05 -6.48 -6.51
N LEU A 38 -0.89 -6.40 -7.18
CA LEU A 38 0.22 -5.57 -6.72
C LEU A 38 -0.17 -4.09 -6.63
N GLN A 39 -0.87 -3.55 -7.62
CA GLN A 39 -1.34 -2.17 -7.62
C GLN A 39 -2.29 -1.89 -6.44
N GLN A 40 -3.15 -2.85 -6.09
CA GLN A 40 -4.01 -2.72 -4.91
C GLN A 40 -3.21 -2.68 -3.61
N VAL A 41 -2.17 -3.51 -3.47
CA VAL A 41 -1.29 -3.48 -2.30
C VAL A 41 -0.62 -2.12 -2.17
N TYR A 42 0.00 -1.61 -3.25
CA TYR A 42 0.58 -0.26 -3.29
C TYR A 42 -0.42 0.81 -2.86
N ARG A 43 -1.62 0.82 -3.47
CA ARG A 43 -2.67 1.79 -3.13
C ARG A 43 -2.99 1.76 -1.64
N SER A 44 -3.14 0.57 -1.06
CA SER A 44 -3.46 0.43 0.35
C SER A 44 -2.36 0.94 1.30
N VAL A 45 -1.09 0.80 0.90
CA VAL A 45 0.03 1.38 1.65
C VAL A 45 0.02 2.90 1.55
N TYR A 46 -0.18 3.45 0.36
CA TYR A 46 -0.28 4.91 0.18
C TYR A 46 -1.45 5.51 0.95
N GLU A 47 -2.62 4.88 0.92
CA GLU A 47 -3.80 5.32 1.70
C GLU A 47 -3.52 5.25 3.21
N SER A 48 -2.87 4.18 3.68
CA SER A 48 -2.47 4.05 5.09
C SER A 48 -1.49 5.15 5.50
N GLN A 49 -0.51 5.45 4.65
CA GLN A 49 0.47 6.49 4.88
C GLN A 49 -0.16 7.89 4.86
N ALA A 50 -1.07 8.16 3.91
CA ALA A 50 -1.80 9.42 3.83
C ALA A 50 -2.68 9.64 5.07
N ALA A 51 -3.41 8.62 5.51
CA ALA A 51 -4.23 8.68 6.71
C ALA A 51 -3.39 8.95 7.97
N TYR A 52 -2.23 8.29 8.08
CA TYR A 52 -1.30 8.51 9.19
C TYR A 52 -0.78 9.94 9.24
N TYR A 53 -0.29 10.47 8.11
CA TYR A 53 0.21 11.85 8.07
C TYR A 53 -0.90 12.89 8.28
N GLN A 54 -2.10 12.64 7.76
CA GLN A 54 -3.24 13.53 8.00
C GLN A 54 -3.58 13.59 9.50
N ALA A 55 -3.61 12.45 10.19
CA ALA A 55 -3.86 12.42 11.63
C ALA A 55 -2.82 13.23 12.43
N LEU A 56 -1.53 13.14 12.05
CA LEU A 56 -0.48 13.95 12.68
C LEU A 56 -0.66 15.45 12.43
N ILE A 57 -1.09 15.83 11.22
CA ILE A 57 -1.39 17.23 10.88
C ILE A 57 -2.58 17.73 11.71
N ASP A 58 -3.64 16.94 11.81
CA ASP A 58 -4.85 17.30 12.56
C ASP A 58 -4.54 17.47 14.07
N GLU A 59 -3.72 16.58 14.63
CA GLU A 59 -3.27 16.68 16.03
C GLU A 59 -2.45 17.95 16.27
N ARG A 60 -1.50 18.24 15.38
CA ARG A 60 -0.70 19.47 15.41
C ARG A 60 -1.61 20.70 15.36
N ASP A 61 -2.56 20.73 14.44
CA ASP A 61 -3.45 21.88 14.25
C ASP A 61 -4.38 22.10 15.44
N ALA A 62 -4.86 21.01 16.06
CA ALA A 62 -5.61 21.07 17.31
C ALA A 62 -4.75 21.63 18.46
N MET A 63 -3.48 21.26 18.54
CA MET A 63 -2.55 21.79 19.55
C MET A 63 -2.29 23.30 19.34
N ILE A 64 -2.01 23.72 18.11
CA ILE A 64 -1.83 25.14 17.77
C ILE A 64 -3.09 25.93 18.10
N ALA A 65 -4.27 25.43 17.76
CA ALA A 65 -5.55 26.09 18.06
C ALA A 65 -5.84 26.21 19.55
N ARG A 66 -5.31 25.30 20.39
CA ARG A 66 -5.38 25.43 21.86
C ARG A 66 -4.43 26.51 22.36
N LEU A 67 -3.19 26.52 21.88
CA LEU A 67 -2.16 27.50 22.30
C LEU A 67 -2.49 28.92 21.86
N ARG A 68 -3.14 29.13 20.72
CA ARG A 68 -3.54 30.47 20.25
C ARG A 68 -4.78 31.03 20.97
N ARG A 69 -5.51 30.20 21.71
CA ARG A 69 -6.71 30.60 22.47
C ARG A 69 -6.45 30.83 23.96
N GLY A 70 -5.28 30.41 24.47
CA GLY A 70 -4.79 30.77 25.80
C GLY A 70 -3.87 31.97 25.73
#